data_AF-A0AAW5N1X8-F1
#
_entry.id   AF-A0AAW5N1X8-F1
#
_cell.length_a   1.000
_cell.length_b   1.000
_cell.length_c   1.000
_cell.angle_alpha   90.00
_cell.angle_beta   90.00
_cell.angle_gamma   90.00
#
_symmetry.space_group_name_H-M   'P 1'
#
loop_
_entity.id
_entity.type
_entity.pdbx_description
1 polymer ?
#
loop_
_entity_poly.entity_id
_entity_poly.type
_entity_poly.pdbx_seq_one_letter_code
_entity_poly.pdbx_strand_id
1 'polypeptide(L)'
;QLPGDRETLFFYNMREIPPAPDKSSDHAILQVAIQSRIILFWGPGALRMKAGEKVELQLQVSQQGNQLTLKNPTAYYLTIAYLGRNEKGVLPGFKTVMV
;
A
#
# COMPACT_ATOMS: atom_id res chain seq x y z
N GLN A 1 22.97 0.32 -3.80
CA GLN A 1 22.90 1.50 -2.91
C GLN A 1 21.46 1.99 -2.91
N LEU A 2 20.89 2.31 -1.75
CA LEU A 2 19.51 2.83 -1.65
C LEU A 2 19.52 4.37 -1.73
N PRO A 3 18.41 5.01 -2.17
CA PRO A 3 18.25 6.45 -2.14
C PRO A 3 18.47 7.02 -0.73
N GLY A 4 19.20 8.13 -0.65
CA GLY A 4 19.44 8.87 0.60
C GLY A 4 18.44 9.99 0.86
N ASP A 5 17.52 10.23 -0.08
CA ASP A 5 16.61 11.38 -0.14
C ASP A 5 15.13 11.01 -0.11
N ARG A 6 14.78 9.72 -0.18
CA ARG A 6 13.39 9.22 -0.21
C ARG A 6 13.25 7.81 0.35
N GLU A 7 12.03 7.43 0.68
CA GLU A 7 11.69 6.06 1.02
C GLU A 7 11.87 5.12 -0.19
N THR A 8 12.25 3.89 0.10
CA THR A 8 12.22 2.78 -0.85
C THR A 8 11.13 1.79 -0.44
N LEU A 9 10.29 1.43 -1.41
CA LEU A 9 9.23 0.45 -1.22
C LEU A 9 9.77 -0.96 -1.42
N PHE A 10 9.57 -1.82 -0.42
CA PHE A 10 9.81 -3.25 -0.50
C PHE A 10 8.53 -4.03 -0.21
N PHE A 11 8.54 -5.30 -0.60
CA PHE A 11 7.49 -6.24 -0.25
C PHE A 11 8.11 -7.47 0.41
N TYR A 12 7.64 -7.78 1.61
CA TYR A 12 7.89 -9.07 2.23
C TYR A 12 6.80 -10.04 1.81
N ASN A 13 7.20 -11.12 1.13
CA ASN A 13 6.28 -12.14 0.66
C ASN A 13 6.47 -13.39 1.51
N MET A 14 5.41 -13.79 2.21
CA MET A 14 5.38 -15.01 3.01
C MET A 14 4.37 -15.96 2.39
N ARG A 15 4.82 -17.19 2.10
CA ARG A 15 3.98 -18.22 1.51
C ARG A 15 3.95 -19.43 2.42
N GLU A 16 2.76 -19.79 2.86
CA GLU A 16 2.50 -21.00 3.62
C GLU A 16 2.12 -22.11 2.64
N ILE A 17 2.88 -23.19 2.66
CA ILE A 17 2.64 -24.36 1.82
C ILE A 17 2.02 -25.43 2.73
N PRO A 18 0.76 -25.81 2.50
CA PRO A 18 0.14 -26.86 3.29
C PRO A 18 0.84 -28.19 3.01
N PRO A 19 0.93 -29.10 3.99
CA PRO A 19 1.49 -30.43 3.79
C PRO A 19 0.68 -31.20 2.75
N ALA A 20 1.30 -32.20 2.12
CA ALA A 20 0.61 -33.07 1.19
C ALA A 20 -0.55 -33.79 1.92
N PRO A 21 -1.73 -33.90 1.29
CA PRO A 21 -2.86 -34.59 1.88
C PRO A 21 -2.59 -36.09 1.95
N ASP A 22 -3.18 -36.77 2.93
CA ASP A 22 -3.04 -38.22 3.08
C ASP A 22 -3.71 -38.96 1.91
N LYS A 23 -3.01 -39.93 1.33
CA LYS A 23 -3.44 -40.67 0.15
C LYS A 23 -4.48 -41.74 0.46
N SER A 24 -4.69 -42.07 1.74
CA SER A 24 -5.71 -43.04 2.18
C SER A 24 -7.10 -42.43 2.42
N SER A 25 -7.27 -41.13 2.15
CA SER A 25 -8.58 -40.48 2.26
C SER A 25 -9.41 -40.76 1.01
N ASP A 26 -10.50 -41.51 1.16
CA ASP A 26 -11.51 -41.72 0.09
C ASP A 26 -12.41 -40.49 -0.17
N HIS A 27 -12.09 -39.35 0.44
CA HIS A 27 -12.82 -38.09 0.27
C HIS A 27 -12.03 -37.07 -0.55
N ALA A 28 -12.75 -36.20 -1.26
CA ALA A 28 -12.18 -35.05 -1.94
C ALA A 28 -11.64 -34.02 -0.92
N ILE A 29 -10.39 -33.61 -1.06
CA ILE A 29 -9.71 -32.69 -0.15
C ILE A 29 -9.52 -31.33 -0.83
N LEU A 30 -10.01 -30.26 -0.20
CA LEU A 30 -9.69 -28.87 -0.55
C LEU A 30 -8.50 -28.40 0.29
N GLN A 31 -7.41 -27.99 -0.36
CA GLN A 31 -6.26 -27.39 0.31
C GLN A 31 -6.21 -25.88 0.02
N VAL A 32 -5.93 -25.10 1.06
CA VAL A 32 -5.77 -23.65 0.96
C VAL A 32 -4.32 -23.33 1.25
N ALA A 33 -3.66 -22.64 0.32
CA ALA A 33 -2.35 -22.04 0.53
C ALA A 33 -2.52 -20.54 0.74
N ILE A 34 -1.86 -19.99 1.75
CA ILE A 34 -1.94 -18.57 2.08
C ILE A 34 -0.66 -17.89 1.60
N GLN A 35 -0.80 -16.76 0.92
CA GLN A 35 0.30 -15.87 0.60
C GLN A 35 0.03 -14.48 1.17
N SER A 36 0.84 -14.07 2.13
CA SER A 36 0.81 -12.71 2.69
C SER A 36 1.86 -11.87 1.97
N ARG A 37 1.46 -10.68 1.53
CA ARG A 37 2.37 -9.67 0.96
C ARG A 37 2.29 -8.41 1.82
N ILE A 38 3.34 -8.16 2.59
CA ILE A 38 3.44 -7.05 3.52
C ILE A 38 4.28 -5.93 2.86
N ILE A 39 3.76 -4.71 2.88
CA ILE A 39 4.49 -3.53 2.41
C ILE A 39 5.51 -3.12 3.48
N LEU A 40 6.75 -2.86 3.07
CA LEU A 40 7.82 -2.37 3.92
C LEU A 40 8.36 -1.06 3.35
N PHE A 41 8.30 0.02 4.13
CA PHE A 41 8.89 1.30 3.78
C PHE A 41 10.26 1.42 4.43
N TRP A 42 11.30 1.59 3.60
CA TRP A 42 12.66 1.83 4.08
C TRP A 42 13.03 3.29 3.87
N GLY A 43 13.25 4.04 4.95
CA GLY A 43 13.66 5.45 4.91
C GLY A 43 15.09 5.66 5.41
N PRO A 44 15.92 6.49 4.76
CA PRO A 44 17.18 6.96 5.34
C PRO A 44 16.94 7.71 6.66
N GLY A 45 17.89 7.62 7.60
CA GLY A 45 17.74 8.21 8.94
C GLY A 45 17.49 9.72 8.96
N ALA A 46 17.86 10.44 7.89
CA ALA A 46 17.59 11.87 7.72
C ALA A 46 16.09 12.18 7.49
N LEU A 47 15.30 11.21 7.02
CA LEU A 47 13.85 11.30 6.82
C LEU A 47 13.06 10.79 8.03
N ARG A 48 13.63 10.85 9.22
CA ARG A 48 12.91 10.43 10.41
C ARG A 48 11.89 11.52 10.77
N MET A 49 10.60 11.20 10.61
CA MET A 49 9.52 12.14 10.93
C MET A 49 9.64 12.64 12.37
N LYS A 50 9.51 13.96 12.53
CA LYS A 50 9.44 14.56 13.86
C LYS A 50 8.04 14.39 14.43
N ALA A 51 7.93 14.40 15.76
CA ALA A 51 6.63 14.37 16.41
C ALA A 51 5.77 15.56 15.93
N GLY A 52 4.56 15.27 15.45
CA GLY A 52 3.62 16.27 14.95
C GLY A 52 3.81 16.68 13.49
N GLU A 53 4.78 16.12 12.77
CA GLU A 53 4.94 16.36 11.33
C GLU A 53 3.79 15.69 10.55
N LYS A 54 3.12 16.47 9.69
CA LYS A 54 1.95 16.04 8.90
C LYS A 54 2.25 16.06 7.40
N VAL A 55 3.05 15.11 6.95
CA VAL A 55 3.51 15.02 5.55
C VAL A 55 2.35 14.73 4.59
N GLU A 56 1.30 14.05 5.07
CA GLU A 56 0.09 13.72 4.33
C GLU A 56 -0.69 14.98 3.87
N LEU A 57 -0.59 16.08 4.62
CA LEU A 57 -1.23 17.34 4.28
C LEU A 57 -0.51 18.11 3.16
N GLN A 58 0.68 17.67 2.76
CA GLN A 58 1.45 18.29 1.68
C GLN A 58 1.06 17.75 0.29
N LEU A 59 0.14 16.77 0.24
CA LEU A 59 -0.35 16.21 -1.02
C LEU A 59 -1.01 17.32 -1.85
N GLN A 60 -0.54 17.49 -3.09
CA GLN A 60 -1.07 18.47 -4.01
C GLN A 60 -2.11 17.79 -4.90
N VAL A 61 -3.30 18.40 -4.98
CA VAL A 61 -4.43 17.88 -5.77
C VAL A 61 -4.81 18.92 -6.81
N SER A 62 -4.88 18.50 -8.07
CA SER A 62 -5.36 19.35 -9.16
C SER A 62 -6.39 18.62 -10.01
N GLN A 63 -7.35 19.36 -10.56
CA GLN A 63 -8.38 18.84 -11.45
C GLN A 63 -8.31 19.54 -12.81
N GLN A 64 -8.31 18.77 -13.89
CA GLN A 64 -8.43 19.27 -15.25
C GLN A 64 -9.54 18.49 -15.97
N GLY A 65 -10.69 19.14 -16.18
CA GLY A 65 -11.89 18.48 -16.69
C GLY A 65 -12.31 17.32 -15.77
N ASN A 66 -12.32 16.10 -16.33
CA ASN A 66 -12.68 14.88 -15.61
C ASN A 66 -11.48 14.12 -15.04
N GLN A 67 -10.27 14.69 -15.10
CA GLN A 67 -9.05 14.07 -14.56
C GLN A 67 -8.64 14.75 -13.26
N LEU A 68 -8.44 13.94 -12.21
CA LEU A 68 -7.84 14.37 -10.96
C LEU A 68 -6.39 13.88 -10.90
N THR A 69 -5.46 14.78 -10.60
CA THR A 69 -4.04 14.46 -10.44
C THR A 69 -3.64 14.64 -8.98
N LEU A 70 -3.05 13.59 -8.41
CA LEU A 70 -2.46 13.61 -7.08
C LEU A 70 -0.94 13.67 -7.25
N LYS A 71 -0.32 14.71 -6.72
CA LYS A 71 1.14 14.88 -6.71
C LYS A 71 1.63 14.85 -5.28
N ASN A 72 2.46 13.87 -4.97
CA ASN A 72 3.15 13.76 -3.70
C ASN A 72 4.54 14.42 -3.82
N PRO A 73 4.75 15.63 -3.26
CA PRO A 73 6.06 16.28 -3.28
C PRO A 73 6.99 15.78 -2.16
N THR A 74 6.50 14.89 -1.28
CA THR A 74 7.25 14.46 -0.10
C THR A 74 8.17 13.29 -0.43
N ALA A 75 9.07 13.00 0.52
CA ALA A 75 10.00 11.89 0.44
C ALA A 75 9.40 10.55 0.92
N TYR A 76 8.11 10.51 1.26
CA TYR A 76 7.41 9.37 1.85
C TYR A 76 6.34 8.84 0.89
N TYR A 77 6.01 7.56 0.98
CA TYR A 77 4.85 6.99 0.29
C TYR A 77 3.56 7.31 1.06
N LEU A 78 2.53 7.76 0.34
CA LEU A 78 1.21 8.05 0.93
C LEU A 78 0.17 7.09 0.36
N THR A 79 -0.52 6.33 1.23
CA THR A 79 -1.65 5.49 0.81
C THR A 79 -2.96 6.26 0.92
N ILE A 80 -3.59 6.51 -0.23
CA ILE A 80 -4.90 7.17 -0.29
C ILE A 80 -5.98 6.09 -0.18
N ALA A 81 -6.45 5.88 1.05
CA ALA A 81 -7.47 4.86 1.35
C ALA A 81 -8.89 5.30 0.99
N TYR A 82 -9.14 6.61 0.99
CA TYR A 82 -10.46 7.18 0.72
C TYR A 82 -10.31 8.46 -0.10
N LEU A 83 -11.13 8.58 -1.15
CA LEU A 83 -11.24 9.78 -1.93
C LEU A 83 -12.70 10.01 -2.30
N GLY A 84 -13.26 11.13 -1.83
CA GLY A 84 -14.66 11.50 -1.99
C GLY A 84 -14.80 13.00 -2.17
N ARG A 85 -15.92 13.47 -2.73
CA ARG A 85 -16.24 14.92 -2.76
C ARG A 85 -16.57 15.47 -1.36
N ASN A 86 -16.94 14.56 -0.45
CA ASN A 86 -17.24 14.82 0.94
C ASN A 86 -17.00 13.51 1.72
N GLU A 87 -17.25 13.54 3.03
CA GLU A 87 -17.06 12.40 3.93
C GLU A 87 -18.15 11.31 3.78
N LYS A 88 -19.17 11.54 2.93
CA LYS A 88 -20.35 10.68 2.83
C LYS A 88 -20.26 9.63 1.71
N GLY A 89 -19.22 9.65 0.87
CA GLY A 89 -19.08 8.64 -0.18
C GLY A 89 -17.75 8.68 -0.93
N VAL A 90 -17.25 7.49 -1.25
CA VAL A 90 -16.09 7.29 -2.13
C VAL A 90 -16.48 7.64 -3.57
N LEU A 91 -15.58 8.29 -4.32
CA LEU A 91 -15.76 8.53 -5.75
C LEU A 91 -15.99 7.20 -6.49
N PRO A 92 -17.04 7.08 -7.32
CA PRO A 92 -17.27 5.88 -8.12
C PRO A 92 -16.04 5.50 -8.94
N GLY A 93 -15.62 4.24 -8.83
CA GLY A 93 -14.45 3.71 -9.54
C GLY A 93 -13.10 4.03 -8.90
N PHE A 94 -13.05 4.78 -7.79
CA PHE A 94 -11.81 4.96 -7.04
C PHE A 94 -11.35 3.63 -6.43
N LYS A 95 -10.06 3.36 -6.55
CA LYS A 95 -9.37 2.25 -5.89
C LYS A 95 -8.25 2.84 -5.06
N THR A 96 -8.02 2.26 -3.88
CA THR A 96 -6.88 2.63 -3.04
C THR A 96 -5.60 2.66 -3.87
N VAL A 97 -4.87 3.76 -3.77
CA VAL A 97 -3.65 4.01 -4.52
C VAL A 97 -2.59 4.55 -3.58
N MET A 98 -1.34 4.17 -3.84
CA MET A 98 -0.19 4.70 -3.14
C MET A 98 0.56 5.64 -4.07
N VAL A 99 0.88 6.84 -3.57
CA VAL A 99 1.51 7.94 -4.33
C VAL A 99 2.78 8.42 -3.67
#